data_AF-A0A0C3CT30-F1
#
_entry.id   AF-A0A0C3CT30-F1
#
_cell.length_a   1.000
_cell.length_b   1.000
_cell.length_c   1.000
_cell.angle_alpha   90.00
_cell.angle_beta   90.00
_cell.angle_gamma   90.00
#
_symmetry.space_group_name_H-M   'P 1'
#
loop_
_entity.id
_entity.type
_entity.pdbx_description
1 polymer ?
#
loop_
_entity_poly.entity_id
_entity_poly.type
_entity_poly.pdbx_seq_one_letter_code
_entity_poly.pdbx_strand_id
1 'polypeptide(L)'
;MSVNVLWAVEYEDKILWNGSRFFGWSHSSTLFYRISTSQCAGRPLSSSYYSPVTSSFENAIAAPIDVILEEREPGKLTAAILKKSSSVTRKAALLSSTFTKQGGRIVKVDTPKSPPKDKQADHVLEAQTLAKAFHKAGYKTTESLGSRILKGVKDIFNHHTNLVFVDTKINQAKGRAHRAAHAGKPHQIHPDAKAYMKENEIHHLGTQSAKNVESYLKDNGIHNVAVKEERQGALKTLKIKRERSLDIN
;
A
#
# COMPACT_ATOMS: atom_id res chain seq x y z
N MET A 1 -25.65 -29.72 25.84
CA MET A 1 -25.17 -29.33 24.49
C MET A 1 -23.92 -28.50 24.68
N SER A 2 -22.76 -29.01 24.26
CA SER A 2 -21.47 -28.35 24.48
C SER A 2 -21.13 -27.49 23.27
N VAL A 3 -20.98 -26.17 23.46
CA VAL A 3 -20.56 -25.25 22.40
C VAL A 3 -19.04 -25.14 22.47
N ASN A 4 -18.34 -25.69 21.47
CA ASN A 4 -16.90 -25.49 21.31
C ASN A 4 -16.66 -24.15 20.63
N VAL A 5 -16.04 -23.21 21.34
CA VAL A 5 -15.65 -21.90 20.80
C VAL A 5 -14.22 -22.00 20.27
N LEU A 6 -14.06 -21.93 18.95
CA LEU A 6 -12.76 -21.73 18.31
C LEU A 6 -12.41 -20.24 18.34
N TRP A 7 -11.18 -19.93 18.72
CA TRP A 7 -10.61 -18.60 18.59
C TRP A 7 -9.20 -18.68 18.00
N ALA A 8 -8.85 -17.67 17.21
CA ALA A 8 -7.52 -17.48 16.67
C ALA A 8 -7.03 -16.09 17.10
N VAL A 9 -5.80 -16.02 17.62
CA VAL A 9 -5.13 -14.76 17.95
C VAL A 9 -3.93 -14.63 17.02
N GLU A 10 -3.90 -13.55 16.27
CA GLU A 10 -2.75 -13.18 15.42
C GLU A 10 -1.82 -12.28 16.23
N TYR A 11 -0.58 -12.73 16.44
CA TYR A 11 0.48 -11.93 17.05
C TYR A 11 1.73 -12.05 16.19
N GLU A 12 2.22 -10.92 15.68
CA GLU A 12 3.51 -10.77 14.99
C GLU A 12 3.87 -11.93 14.05
N ASP A 13 3.10 -12.07 12.95
CA ASP A 13 3.34 -13.02 11.86
C ASP A 13 3.29 -14.53 12.23
N LYS A 14 2.69 -14.90 13.38
CA LYS A 14 2.41 -16.31 13.73
C LYS A 14 0.94 -16.51 14.09
N ILE A 15 0.32 -17.51 13.46
CA ILE A 15 -1.02 -18.01 13.82
C ILE A 15 -0.84 -19.20 14.76
N LEU A 16 -1.23 -19.05 16.03
CA LEU A 16 -1.32 -20.16 16.96
C LEU A 16 -2.74 -20.75 16.90
N TRP A 17 -2.85 -21.97 16.39
CA TRP A 17 -4.10 -22.74 16.39
C TRP A 17 -4.16 -23.65 17.62
N ASN A 18 -5.31 -23.67 18.31
CA ASN A 18 -5.66 -24.75 19.22
C ASN A 18 -6.95 -25.40 18.74
N GLY A 19 -6.90 -26.69 18.39
CA GLY A 19 -8.10 -27.52 18.16
C GLY A 19 -8.30 -28.04 16.74
N SER A 20 -8.78 -29.29 16.69
CA SER A 20 -8.76 -30.28 15.61
C SER A 20 -9.50 -29.93 14.31
N ARG A 21 -8.95 -30.45 13.19
CA ARG A 21 -9.41 -30.31 11.79
C ARG A 21 -10.93 -30.44 11.61
N PHE A 22 -11.52 -29.50 10.86
CA PHE A 22 -12.71 -29.72 10.03
C PHE A 22 -12.62 -28.91 8.73
N PHE A 23 -12.87 -29.57 7.60
CA PHE A 23 -13.04 -28.96 6.28
C PHE A 23 -14.50 -28.49 6.15
N GLY A 24 -14.70 -27.20 5.90
CA GLY A 24 -16.00 -26.64 5.56
C GLY A 24 -15.82 -25.22 5.05
N TRP A 25 -16.07 -25.02 3.75
CA TRP A 25 -16.07 -23.69 3.15
C TRP A 25 -17.38 -22.98 3.51
N SER A 26 -17.26 -21.87 4.25
CA SER A 26 -18.34 -20.91 4.47
C SER A 26 -17.77 -19.50 4.32
N HIS A 27 -18.52 -18.64 3.65
CA HIS A 27 -18.17 -17.24 3.38
C HIS A 27 -18.05 -16.49 4.71
N SER A 28 -16.84 -16.27 5.19
CA SER A 28 -16.61 -15.54 6.45
C SER A 28 -16.06 -14.15 6.18
N SER A 29 -16.86 -13.15 6.51
CA SER A 29 -16.40 -11.82 6.90
C SER A 29 -15.34 -12.00 8.00
N THR A 30 -14.14 -11.46 7.80
CA THR A 30 -13.08 -11.52 8.82
C THR A 30 -13.38 -10.49 9.91
N LEU A 31 -13.92 -10.94 11.05
CA LEU A 31 -14.02 -10.13 12.26
C LEU A 31 -12.68 -10.11 12.99
N PHE A 32 -12.19 -8.92 13.34
CA PHE A 32 -11.05 -8.77 14.24
C PHE A 32 -11.58 -8.44 15.64
N TYR A 33 -11.21 -9.25 16.63
CA TYR A 33 -11.54 -8.99 18.03
C TYR A 33 -10.32 -8.42 18.76
N ARG A 34 -10.53 -7.36 19.54
CA ARG A 34 -9.56 -6.89 20.53
C ARG A 34 -10.10 -7.23 21.92
N ILE A 35 -9.51 -8.23 22.56
CA ILE A 35 -9.84 -8.58 23.94
C ILE A 35 -9.08 -7.61 24.85
N SER A 36 -9.80 -6.78 25.60
CA SER A 36 -9.24 -5.92 26.64
C SER A 36 -9.50 -6.56 28.00
N THR A 37 -8.48 -7.18 28.59
CA THR A 37 -8.55 -7.63 29.99
C THR A 37 -8.24 -6.45 30.89
N SER A 38 -9.22 -5.95 31.65
CA SER A 38 -8.97 -5.02 32.75
C SER A 38 -8.22 -5.77 33.86
N GLN A 39 -6.93 -5.46 34.03
CA GLN A 39 -6.14 -5.99 35.13
C GLN A 39 -6.45 -5.21 36.42
N CYS A 40 -7.00 -5.89 37.41
CA CYS A 40 -6.95 -5.44 38.81
C CYS A 40 -5.52 -5.61 39.34
N ALA A 41 -5.03 -4.56 40.00
CA ALA A 41 -3.68 -4.43 40.53
C ALA A 41 -3.40 -5.34 41.76
N GLY A 42 -2.13 -5.72 41.96
CA GLY A 42 -1.60 -5.98 43.31
C GLY A 42 -0.55 -7.08 43.50
N ARG A 43 0.69 -6.64 43.77
CA ARG A 43 1.78 -7.24 44.58
C ARG A 43 2.73 -8.30 43.97
N PRO A 44 4.04 -8.17 44.22
CA PRO A 44 5.02 -9.25 44.04
C PRO A 44 5.24 -10.02 45.35
N LEU A 45 5.32 -11.34 45.30
CA LEU A 45 5.89 -12.15 46.37
C LEU A 45 6.84 -13.22 45.80
N SER A 46 7.91 -13.39 46.56
CA SER A 46 9.10 -14.22 46.33
C SER A 46 8.85 -15.72 46.47
N SER A 47 9.65 -16.47 45.71
CA SER A 47 10.28 -17.78 45.99
C SER A 47 9.59 -18.84 46.86
N SER A 48 9.62 -20.06 46.30
CA SER A 48 9.54 -21.40 46.90
C SER A 48 8.16 -21.89 47.37
N TYR A 49 7.61 -22.87 46.63
CA TYR A 49 7.36 -24.26 47.03
C TYR A 49 6.47 -24.92 45.96
N TYR A 50 6.96 -26.00 45.33
CA TYR A 50 6.14 -26.86 44.48
C TYR A 50 5.31 -27.76 45.41
N SER A 51 3.99 -27.56 45.41
CA SER A 51 3.01 -28.55 45.84
C SER A 51 1.94 -28.65 44.75
N PRO A 52 1.57 -29.87 44.31
CA PRO A 52 0.48 -30.06 43.37
C PRO A 52 -0.84 -29.84 44.11
N VAL A 53 -1.36 -28.61 44.05
CA VAL A 53 -2.74 -28.34 44.45
C VAL A 53 -3.63 -28.70 43.26
N THR A 54 -4.32 -29.82 43.37
CA THR A 54 -5.50 -30.12 42.56
C THR A 54 -6.61 -29.14 42.93
N SER A 55 -6.60 -27.95 42.33
CA SER A 55 -7.72 -27.02 42.44
C SER A 55 -8.80 -27.43 41.44
N SER A 56 -9.87 -28.03 41.97
CA SER A 56 -11.16 -28.16 41.31
C SER A 56 -11.65 -26.76 40.91
N PHE A 57 -11.56 -26.46 39.62
CA PHE A 57 -12.22 -25.30 38.99
C PHE A 57 -13.72 -25.61 38.84
N GLU A 58 -14.44 -25.64 39.96
CA GLU A 58 -15.89 -25.54 39.95
C GLU A 58 -16.26 -24.11 40.37
N ASN A 59 -17.04 -23.44 39.51
CA ASN A 59 -17.65 -22.13 39.70
C ASN A 59 -16.81 -20.89 39.37
N ALA A 60 -16.17 -20.88 38.20
CA ALA A 60 -16.02 -19.62 37.47
C ALA A 60 -17.36 -19.32 36.76
N ILE A 61 -18.23 -18.56 37.42
CA ILE A 61 -19.44 -18.00 36.80
C ILE A 61 -18.96 -17.13 35.64
N ALA A 62 -19.17 -17.61 34.41
CA ALA A 62 -18.84 -16.87 33.21
C ALA A 62 -19.65 -15.58 33.21
N ALA A 63 -19.01 -14.46 33.54
CA ALA A 63 -19.59 -13.15 33.33
C ALA A 63 -19.98 -13.05 31.84
N PRO A 64 -21.16 -12.52 31.50
CA PRO A 64 -21.53 -12.30 30.11
C PRO A 64 -20.44 -11.44 29.46
N ILE A 65 -19.78 -11.99 28.45
CA ILE A 65 -18.83 -11.24 27.63
C ILE A 65 -19.68 -10.34 26.74
N ASP A 66 -19.78 -9.07 27.12
CA ASP A 66 -20.32 -8.04 26.24
C ASP A 66 -19.35 -7.83 25.08
N VAL A 67 -19.62 -8.53 23.98
CA VAL A 67 -18.93 -8.28 22.71
C VAL A 67 -19.47 -6.98 22.13
N ILE A 68 -18.84 -5.86 22.48
CA ILE A 68 -19.11 -4.57 21.85
C ILE A 68 -18.55 -4.65 20.42
N LEU A 69 -19.44 -4.83 19.45
CA LEU A 69 -19.11 -4.71 18.03
C LEU A 69 -19.02 -3.22 17.69
N GLU A 70 -17.82 -2.64 17.83
CA GLU A 70 -17.58 -1.29 17.33
C GLU A 70 -17.52 -1.32 15.80
N GLU A 71 -18.51 -0.69 15.17
CA GLU A 71 -18.54 -0.48 13.73
C GLU A 71 -17.39 0.48 13.36
N ARG A 72 -16.34 -0.06 12.73
CA ARG A 72 -15.24 0.78 12.23
C ARG A 72 -15.67 1.46 10.95
N GLU A 73 -15.62 2.79 10.97
CA GLU A 73 -15.85 3.60 9.78
C GLU A 73 -14.96 3.13 8.61
N PRO A 74 -15.55 2.97 7.40
CA PRO A 74 -14.85 2.49 6.24
C PRO A 74 -13.63 3.37 5.89
N GLY A 75 -12.48 2.73 5.67
CA GLY A 75 -11.22 3.42 5.40
C GLY A 75 -11.29 4.23 4.10
N LYS A 76 -11.05 5.55 4.14
CA LYS A 76 -11.03 6.37 2.91
C LYS A 76 -9.90 5.91 1.98
N LEU A 77 -10.22 5.64 0.71
CA LEU A 77 -9.24 5.23 -0.28
C LEU A 77 -8.35 6.44 -0.67
N THR A 78 -7.22 6.60 0.00
CA THR A 78 -6.30 7.71 -0.22
C THR A 78 -4.99 7.26 -0.90
N ALA A 79 -4.24 8.22 -1.45
CA ALA A 79 -2.91 7.97 -2.00
C ALA A 79 -1.94 7.32 -1.00
N ALA A 80 -2.10 7.59 0.30
CA ALA A 80 -1.26 7.02 1.35
C ALA A 80 -1.53 5.51 1.52
N ILE A 81 -2.78 5.08 1.48
CA ILE A 81 -3.16 3.66 1.63
C ILE A 81 -2.54 2.79 0.53
N LEU A 82 -2.35 3.34 -0.67
CA LEU A 82 -1.75 2.64 -1.81
C LEU A 82 -0.24 2.41 -1.65
N LYS A 83 0.45 3.18 -0.81
CA LYS A 83 1.90 3.07 -0.61
C LYS A 83 2.22 2.02 0.46
N LYS A 84 3.30 1.26 0.24
CA LYS A 84 3.94 0.47 1.29
C LYS A 84 4.90 1.35 2.11
N SER A 85 5.42 0.79 3.21
CA SER A 85 6.39 1.48 4.05
C SER A 85 7.66 1.85 3.27
N SER A 86 8.35 2.91 3.70
CA SER A 86 9.57 3.41 3.06
C SER A 86 10.67 2.34 2.96
N SER A 87 10.79 1.46 3.98
CA SER A 87 11.75 0.36 3.95
C SER A 87 11.48 -0.61 2.80
N VAL A 88 10.21 -0.98 2.60
CA VAL A 88 9.80 -1.90 1.53
C VAL A 88 10.01 -1.26 0.16
N THR A 89 9.61 0.00 -0.02
CA THR A 89 9.76 0.68 -1.31
C THR A 89 11.23 0.95 -1.66
N ARG A 90 12.08 1.29 -0.68
CA ARG A 90 13.53 1.43 -0.89
C ARG A 90 14.18 0.11 -1.27
N LYS A 91 13.81 -1.00 -0.62
CA LYS A 91 14.31 -2.34 -0.99
C LYS A 91 13.89 -2.72 -2.41
N ALA A 92 12.65 -2.47 -2.78
CA ALA A 92 12.19 -2.73 -4.14
C ALA A 92 12.90 -1.84 -5.18
N ALA A 93 13.10 -0.55 -4.89
CA ALA A 93 13.80 0.37 -5.80
C ALA A 93 15.28 -0.03 -6.04
N LEU A 94 15.91 -0.80 -5.13
CA LEU A 94 17.26 -1.34 -5.36
C LEU A 94 17.32 -2.34 -6.53
N LEU A 95 16.20 -2.99 -6.86
CA LEU A 95 16.09 -3.97 -7.94
C LEU A 95 15.67 -3.32 -9.28
N SER A 96 15.92 -2.02 -9.42
CA SER A 96 15.47 -1.20 -10.55
C SER A 96 16.54 -0.21 -10.95
N SER A 97 16.17 0.88 -11.61
CA SER A 97 17.07 1.95 -12.04
C SER A 97 17.11 3.14 -11.09
N THR A 98 18.19 3.90 -11.20
CA THR A 98 18.36 5.20 -10.55
C THR A 98 18.36 6.30 -11.61
N PHE A 99 17.62 7.37 -11.37
CA PHE A 99 17.70 8.60 -12.15
C PHE A 99 18.57 9.63 -11.42
N THR A 100 19.50 10.22 -12.15
CA THR A 100 20.45 11.18 -11.60
C THR A 100 20.75 12.30 -12.58
N LYS A 101 21.20 13.45 -12.07
CA LYS A 101 21.66 14.55 -12.90
C LYS A 101 23.14 14.34 -13.25
N GLN A 102 23.45 14.19 -14.53
CA GLN A 102 24.82 14.08 -15.06
C GLN A 102 24.96 14.99 -16.28
N GLY A 103 26.00 15.82 -16.32
CA GLY A 103 26.21 16.77 -17.42
C GLY A 103 25.02 17.72 -17.65
N GLY A 104 24.31 18.10 -16.58
CA GLY A 104 23.12 18.95 -16.66
C GLY A 104 21.84 18.27 -17.13
N ARG A 105 21.88 16.97 -17.46
CA ARG A 105 20.73 16.19 -17.93
C ARG A 105 20.32 15.14 -16.91
N ILE A 106 19.04 14.79 -16.88
CA ILE A 106 18.57 13.63 -16.12
C ILE A 106 18.84 12.39 -16.96
N VAL A 107 19.56 11.44 -16.39
CA VAL A 107 19.93 10.18 -17.04
C VAL A 107 19.54 9.00 -16.15
N LYS A 108 19.23 7.88 -16.80
CA LYS A 108 19.01 6.59 -16.14
C LYS A 108 20.34 5.87 -15.99
N VAL A 109 20.66 5.43 -14.79
CA VAL A 109 21.86 4.66 -14.45
C VAL A 109 21.49 3.44 -13.61
N ASP A 110 22.41 2.49 -13.51
CA ASP A 110 22.24 1.33 -12.66
C ASP A 110 22.18 1.74 -11.19
N THR A 111 21.32 1.04 -10.44
CA THR A 111 21.18 1.29 -9.01
C THR A 111 22.31 0.61 -8.26
N PRO A 112 23.00 1.31 -7.34
CA PRO A 112 24.03 0.70 -6.50
C PRO A 112 23.42 -0.38 -5.59
N LYS A 113 24.27 -1.29 -5.10
CA LYS A 113 23.86 -2.38 -4.19
C LYS A 113 23.25 -1.88 -2.87
N SER A 114 23.62 -0.66 -2.45
CA SER A 114 23.10 0.01 -1.26
C SER A 114 22.27 1.24 -1.63
N PRO A 115 21.24 1.62 -0.86
CA PRO A 115 20.43 2.79 -1.17
C PRO A 115 21.27 4.05 -1.36
N PRO A 116 21.17 4.73 -2.52
CA PRO A 116 22.00 5.90 -2.79
C PRO A 116 21.71 7.05 -1.81
N LYS A 117 22.76 7.76 -1.41
CA LYS A 117 22.66 8.95 -0.55
C LYS A 117 21.86 10.05 -1.28
N ASP A 118 21.08 10.82 -0.53
CA ASP A 118 20.28 11.97 -1.01
C ASP A 118 19.19 11.65 -2.06
N LYS A 119 18.98 10.36 -2.34
CA LYS A 119 17.92 9.87 -3.22
C LYS A 119 16.82 9.15 -2.44
N GLN A 120 15.61 9.21 -2.98
CA GLN A 120 14.43 8.54 -2.44
C GLN A 120 13.84 7.59 -3.48
N ALA A 121 13.20 6.52 -3.00
CA ALA A 121 12.38 5.68 -3.85
C ALA A 121 11.16 6.48 -4.31
N ASP A 122 11.00 6.56 -5.63
CA ASP A 122 9.91 7.22 -6.31
C ASP A 122 9.04 6.20 -7.02
N HIS A 123 7.73 6.38 -6.93
CA HIS A 123 6.78 5.65 -7.77
C HIS A 123 6.66 6.35 -9.12
N VAL A 124 7.04 5.69 -10.21
CA VAL A 124 6.99 6.28 -11.56
C VAL A 124 5.56 6.71 -11.95
N LEU A 125 4.56 5.99 -11.43
CA LEU A 125 3.17 6.39 -11.37
C LEU A 125 2.87 7.01 -10.01
N GLU A 126 2.29 8.20 -9.98
CA GLU A 126 1.94 8.86 -8.72
C GLU A 126 0.70 8.24 -8.05
N ALA A 127 0.77 8.01 -6.74
CA ALA A 127 -0.33 7.39 -5.99
C ALA A 127 -1.62 8.23 -6.01
N GLN A 128 -1.51 9.56 -6.05
CA GLN A 128 -2.65 10.46 -6.22
C GLN A 128 -3.38 10.27 -7.57
N THR A 129 -2.67 9.82 -8.60
CA THR A 129 -3.30 9.48 -9.89
C THR A 129 -4.18 8.24 -9.75
N LEU A 130 -3.69 7.20 -9.06
CA LEU A 130 -4.48 6.01 -8.76
C LEU A 130 -5.70 6.34 -7.91
N ALA A 131 -5.50 7.06 -6.80
CA ALA A 131 -6.61 7.44 -5.92
C ALA A 131 -7.69 8.23 -6.66
N LYS A 132 -7.30 9.18 -7.53
CA LYS A 132 -8.25 9.95 -8.34
C LYS A 132 -8.99 9.08 -9.35
N ALA A 133 -8.30 8.14 -10.01
CA ALA A 133 -8.93 7.22 -10.95
C ALA A 133 -9.97 6.34 -10.25
N PHE A 134 -9.65 5.79 -9.08
CA PHE A 134 -10.60 5.04 -8.27
C PHE A 134 -11.81 5.89 -7.85
N HIS A 135 -11.58 7.13 -7.39
CA HIS A 135 -12.66 8.02 -6.99
C HIS A 135 -13.60 8.36 -8.14
N LYS A 136 -13.08 8.61 -9.34
CA LYS A 136 -13.87 8.85 -10.55
C LYS A 136 -14.70 7.64 -10.97
N ALA A 137 -14.20 6.44 -10.70
CA ALA A 137 -14.90 5.18 -10.95
C ALA A 137 -15.89 4.79 -9.83
N GLY A 138 -16.05 5.61 -8.78
CA GLY A 138 -16.98 5.37 -7.67
C GLY A 138 -16.37 4.67 -6.45
N TYR A 139 -15.10 4.25 -6.51
CA TYR A 139 -14.41 3.56 -5.41
C TYR A 139 -13.78 4.57 -4.44
N LYS A 140 -14.55 5.04 -3.45
CA LYS A 140 -14.12 6.06 -2.47
C LYS A 140 -13.55 5.47 -1.18
N THR A 141 -13.85 4.22 -0.85
CA THR A 141 -13.44 3.57 0.40
C THR A 141 -12.71 2.25 0.14
N THR A 142 -12.02 1.72 1.14
CA THR A 142 -11.32 0.44 1.06
C THR A 142 -12.27 -0.74 0.92
N GLU A 143 -13.47 -0.62 1.47
CA GLU A 143 -14.55 -1.59 1.47
C GLU A 143 -15.19 -1.66 0.09
N SER A 144 -15.43 -0.52 -0.57
CA SER A 144 -16.02 -0.52 -1.90
C SER A 144 -15.09 -1.07 -2.97
N LEU A 145 -13.78 -0.95 -2.78
CA LEU A 145 -12.78 -1.58 -3.66
C LEU A 145 -12.57 -3.08 -3.32
N GLY A 146 -12.70 -3.44 -2.04
CA GLY A 146 -12.41 -4.77 -1.53
C GLY A 146 -10.93 -4.98 -1.17
N SER A 147 -10.69 -5.64 -0.04
CA SER A 147 -9.35 -5.85 0.53
C SER A 147 -8.41 -6.64 -0.40
N ARG A 148 -8.92 -7.66 -1.09
CA ARG A 148 -8.16 -8.48 -2.07
C ARG A 148 -7.69 -7.64 -3.26
N ILE A 149 -8.59 -6.83 -3.82
CA ILE A 149 -8.26 -5.95 -4.95
C ILE A 149 -7.25 -4.90 -4.52
N LEU A 150 -7.50 -4.24 -3.38
CA LEU A 150 -6.60 -3.24 -2.82
C LEU A 150 -5.20 -3.82 -2.60
N LYS A 151 -5.10 -5.04 -2.03
CA LYS A 151 -3.81 -5.72 -1.83
C LYS A 151 -3.08 -5.93 -3.15
N GLY A 152 -3.74 -6.50 -4.16
CA GLY A 152 -3.09 -6.73 -5.46
C GLY A 152 -2.68 -5.45 -6.19
N VAL A 153 -3.52 -4.40 -6.14
CA VAL A 153 -3.15 -3.07 -6.65
C VAL A 153 -1.93 -2.53 -5.90
N LYS A 154 -1.87 -2.65 -4.57
CA LYS A 154 -0.71 -2.26 -3.77
C LYS A 154 0.54 -3.05 -4.14
N ASP A 155 0.42 -4.34 -4.38
CA ASP A 155 1.55 -5.20 -4.74
C ASP A 155 2.12 -4.81 -6.11
N ILE A 156 1.26 -4.59 -7.11
CA ILE A 156 1.67 -4.09 -8.42
C ILE A 156 2.28 -2.69 -8.30
N PHE A 157 1.60 -1.77 -7.62
CA PHE A 157 2.03 -0.38 -7.51
C PHE A 157 3.40 -0.24 -6.83
N ASN A 158 3.69 -1.08 -5.82
CA ASN A 158 4.95 -1.07 -5.09
C ASN A 158 5.97 -2.12 -5.59
N HIS A 159 5.75 -2.68 -6.78
CA HIS A 159 6.68 -3.60 -7.43
C HIS A 159 7.96 -2.87 -7.88
N HIS A 160 9.11 -3.56 -7.90
CA HIS A 160 10.40 -2.94 -8.24
C HIS A 160 10.42 -2.30 -9.62
N THR A 161 9.71 -2.86 -10.59
CA THR A 161 9.58 -2.28 -11.94
C THR A 161 8.84 -0.94 -11.99
N ASN A 162 8.13 -0.57 -10.91
CA ASN A 162 7.37 0.67 -10.78
C ASN A 162 8.04 1.65 -9.79
N LEU A 163 9.19 1.27 -9.24
CA LEU A 163 9.94 2.04 -8.25
C LEU A 163 11.33 2.31 -8.79
N VAL A 164 11.80 3.54 -8.61
CA VAL A 164 13.15 3.97 -9.04
C VAL A 164 13.73 4.87 -7.97
N PHE A 165 15.06 4.96 -7.89
CA PHE A 165 15.67 6.02 -7.08
C PHE A 165 15.76 7.32 -7.88
N VAL A 166 15.51 8.45 -7.24
CA VAL A 166 15.71 9.77 -7.82
C VAL A 166 16.09 10.76 -6.71
N ASP A 167 16.73 11.87 -7.08
CA ASP A 167 17.10 12.91 -6.13
C ASP A 167 15.89 13.41 -5.35
N THR A 168 16.05 13.55 -4.03
CA THR A 168 14.95 13.91 -3.12
C THR A 168 14.20 15.17 -3.57
N LYS A 169 14.93 16.20 -4.01
CA LYS A 169 14.35 17.46 -4.49
C LYS A 169 13.51 17.26 -5.76
N ILE A 170 13.96 16.41 -6.68
CA ILE A 170 13.24 16.07 -7.91
C ILE A 170 11.96 15.31 -7.57
N ASN A 171 12.03 14.30 -6.68
CA ASN A 171 10.87 13.53 -6.22
C ASN A 171 9.81 14.46 -5.59
N GLN A 172 10.21 15.30 -4.63
CA GLN A 172 9.31 16.23 -3.97
C GLN A 172 8.67 17.23 -4.96
N ALA A 173 9.45 17.76 -5.91
CA ALA A 173 8.93 18.67 -6.93
C ALA A 173 7.93 17.98 -7.87
N LYS A 174 8.19 16.73 -8.28
CA LYS A 174 7.24 15.91 -9.04
C LYS A 174 5.94 15.68 -8.27
N GLY A 175 6.03 15.28 -7.00
CA GLY A 175 4.87 15.05 -6.14
C GLY A 175 4.01 16.31 -5.97
N ARG A 176 4.62 17.48 -5.75
CA ARG A 176 3.92 18.77 -5.69
C ARG A 176 3.23 19.12 -7.01
N ALA A 177 3.93 18.93 -8.12
CA ALA A 177 3.38 19.19 -9.46
C ALA A 177 2.16 18.31 -9.75
N HIS A 178 2.23 17.00 -9.48
CA HIS A 178 1.08 16.11 -9.66
C HIS A 178 -0.08 16.44 -8.73
N ARG A 179 0.17 16.81 -7.47
CA ARG A 179 -0.89 17.24 -6.55
C ARG A 179 -1.62 18.48 -7.09
N ALA A 180 -0.87 19.47 -7.58
CA ALA A 180 -1.45 20.68 -8.16
C ALA A 180 -2.23 20.38 -9.45
N ALA A 181 -1.68 19.55 -10.34
CA ALA A 181 -2.35 19.13 -11.57
C ALA A 181 -3.68 18.43 -11.28
N HIS A 182 -3.72 17.56 -10.28
CA HIS A 182 -4.94 16.86 -9.88
C HIS A 182 -5.97 17.76 -9.22
N ALA A 183 -5.53 18.83 -8.57
CA ALA A 183 -6.39 19.88 -8.02
C ALA A 183 -6.84 20.91 -9.06
N GLY A 184 -6.46 20.76 -10.34
CA GLY A 184 -6.78 21.73 -11.40
C GLY A 184 -6.07 23.08 -11.24
N LYS A 185 -4.99 23.14 -10.46
CA LYS A 185 -4.27 24.38 -10.18
C LYS A 185 -3.08 24.55 -11.13
N PRO A 186 -2.87 25.75 -11.70
CA PRO A 186 -1.66 26.03 -12.46
C PRO A 186 -0.44 25.88 -11.54
N HIS A 187 0.56 25.12 -11.98
CA HIS A 187 1.80 24.93 -11.24
C HIS A 187 2.99 24.99 -12.18
N GLN A 188 3.94 25.88 -11.86
CA GLN A 188 5.23 25.88 -12.52
C GLN A 188 6.04 24.71 -12.01
N ILE A 189 6.31 23.75 -12.90
CA ILE A 189 7.11 22.60 -12.55
C ILE A 189 8.61 22.92 -12.57
N HIS A 190 9.32 22.44 -11.56
CA HIS A 190 10.78 22.53 -11.51
C HIS A 190 11.42 21.88 -12.76
N PRO A 191 12.40 22.52 -13.42
CA PRO A 191 12.99 21.99 -14.66
C PRO A 191 13.50 20.55 -14.55
N ASP A 192 14.20 20.22 -13.46
CA ASP A 192 14.72 18.86 -13.26
C ASP A 192 13.61 17.82 -13.05
N ALA A 193 12.50 18.18 -12.39
CA ALA A 193 11.34 17.28 -12.27
C ALA A 193 10.61 17.10 -13.60
N LYS A 194 10.57 18.17 -14.42
CA LYS A 194 10.06 18.11 -15.78
C LYS A 194 10.89 17.18 -16.65
N ALA A 195 12.22 17.33 -16.61
CA ALA A 195 13.16 16.48 -17.34
C ALA A 195 13.06 15.02 -16.90
N TYR A 196 13.01 14.77 -15.59
CA TYR A 196 12.81 13.44 -15.04
C TYR A 196 11.52 12.78 -15.53
N MET A 197 10.38 13.49 -15.50
CA MET A 197 9.12 12.93 -15.98
C MET A 197 9.11 12.70 -17.49
N LYS A 198 9.79 13.54 -18.28
CA LYS A 198 9.99 13.28 -19.72
C LYS A 198 10.78 12.00 -19.94
N GLU A 199 11.87 11.81 -19.20
CA GLU A 199 12.69 10.61 -19.27
C GLU A 199 11.85 9.37 -18.95
N ASN A 200 11.02 9.41 -17.90
CA ASN A 200 10.07 8.34 -17.58
C ASN A 200 9.07 8.04 -18.71
N GLU A 201 8.66 9.04 -19.50
CA GLU A 201 7.77 8.85 -20.64
C GLU A 201 8.51 8.24 -21.85
N ILE A 202 9.77 8.62 -22.08
CA ILE A 202 10.64 8.00 -23.10
C ILE A 202 10.78 6.50 -22.83
N HIS A 203 11.05 6.12 -21.58
CA HIS A 203 11.14 4.70 -21.17
C HIS A 203 9.76 4.04 -20.89
N HIS A 204 8.67 4.76 -21.15
CA HIS A 204 7.29 4.31 -20.94
C HIS A 204 6.94 3.78 -19.52
N LEU A 205 7.78 4.03 -18.51
CA LEU A 205 7.69 3.40 -17.18
C LEU A 205 6.33 3.65 -16.51
N GLY A 206 5.89 4.91 -16.50
CA GLY A 206 4.63 5.27 -15.88
C GLY A 206 3.40 4.87 -16.68
N THR A 207 3.51 4.78 -18.02
CA THR A 207 2.45 4.22 -18.87
C THR A 207 2.32 2.72 -18.64
N GLN A 208 3.43 1.99 -18.53
CA GLN A 208 3.43 0.55 -18.25
C GLN A 208 2.89 0.25 -16.84
N SER A 209 3.30 1.04 -15.84
CA SER A 209 2.77 0.92 -14.48
C SER A 209 1.24 1.10 -14.45
N ALA A 210 0.71 2.12 -15.16
CA ALA A 210 -0.74 2.33 -15.26
C ALA A 210 -1.44 1.16 -15.96
N LYS A 211 -0.90 0.66 -17.08
CA LYS A 211 -1.42 -0.52 -17.79
C LYS A 211 -1.47 -1.75 -16.89
N ASN A 212 -0.40 -2.04 -16.15
CA ASN A 212 -0.35 -3.21 -15.28
C ASN A 212 -1.46 -3.18 -14.21
N VAL A 213 -1.72 -2.01 -13.63
CA VAL A 213 -2.82 -1.83 -12.67
C VAL A 213 -4.17 -2.01 -13.35
N GLU A 214 -4.40 -1.39 -14.51
CA GLU A 214 -5.66 -1.53 -15.26
C GLU A 214 -5.92 -2.97 -15.70
N SER A 215 -4.90 -3.69 -16.18
CA SER A 215 -5.00 -5.10 -16.54
C SER A 215 -5.43 -5.94 -15.33
N TYR A 216 -4.75 -5.78 -14.19
CA TYR A 216 -5.14 -6.48 -12.96
C TYR A 216 -6.57 -6.17 -12.53
N LEU A 217 -7.01 -4.92 -12.62
CA LEU A 217 -8.37 -4.53 -12.28
C LEU A 217 -9.39 -5.20 -13.22
N LYS A 218 -9.12 -5.21 -14.53
CA LYS A 218 -9.98 -5.86 -15.54
C LYS A 218 -10.07 -7.37 -15.32
N ASP A 219 -8.95 -8.02 -15.02
CA ASP A 219 -8.90 -9.46 -14.72
C ASP A 219 -9.70 -9.82 -13.46
N ASN A 220 -10.00 -8.83 -12.62
CA ASN A 220 -10.85 -8.96 -11.43
C ASN A 220 -12.24 -8.28 -11.60
N GLY A 221 -12.68 -8.05 -12.84
CA GLY A 221 -14.03 -7.55 -13.15
C GLY A 221 -14.25 -6.03 -12.95
N ILE A 222 -13.19 -5.25 -12.73
CA ILE A 222 -13.25 -3.80 -12.57
C ILE A 222 -12.80 -3.12 -13.88
N HIS A 223 -13.76 -2.67 -14.69
CA HIS A 223 -13.50 -2.15 -16.03
C HIS A 223 -13.53 -0.62 -16.16
N ASN A 224 -14.10 0.08 -15.18
CA ASN A 224 -14.35 1.53 -15.25
C ASN A 224 -13.25 2.41 -14.62
N VAL A 225 -12.14 1.82 -14.14
CA VAL A 225 -11.01 2.57 -13.58
C VAL A 225 -9.98 2.87 -14.67
N ALA A 226 -9.92 4.15 -15.11
CA ALA A 226 -9.04 4.61 -16.19
C ALA A 226 -7.75 5.30 -15.67
N VAL A 227 -6.84 4.52 -15.09
CA VAL A 227 -5.56 5.01 -14.53
C VAL A 227 -4.69 5.72 -15.57
N LYS A 228 -4.60 5.16 -16.78
CA LYS A 228 -3.79 5.67 -17.88
C LYS A 228 -4.30 7.02 -18.34
N GLU A 229 -5.61 7.18 -18.44
CA GLU A 229 -6.24 8.45 -18.82
C GLU A 229 -6.01 9.52 -17.76
N GLU A 230 -6.15 9.19 -16.46
CA GLU A 230 -5.85 10.15 -15.40
C GLU A 230 -4.38 10.55 -15.35
N ARG A 231 -3.47 9.62 -15.64
CA ARG A 231 -2.05 9.94 -15.81
C ARG A 231 -1.85 10.92 -16.96
N GLN A 232 -2.41 10.62 -18.13
CA GLN A 232 -2.26 11.45 -19.32
C GLN A 232 -2.85 12.85 -19.11
N GLY A 233 -4.00 12.96 -18.45
CA GLY A 233 -4.59 14.22 -18.04
C GLY A 233 -3.65 15.05 -17.16
N ALA A 234 -3.05 14.43 -16.14
CA ALA A 234 -2.08 15.10 -15.28
C ALA A 234 -0.84 15.58 -16.05
N LEU A 235 -0.28 14.74 -16.92
CA LEU A 235 0.90 15.10 -17.74
C LEU A 235 0.59 16.24 -18.72
N LYS A 236 -0.60 16.25 -19.33
CA LYS A 236 -1.06 17.34 -20.20
C LYS A 236 -1.13 18.67 -19.43
N THR A 237 -1.72 18.66 -18.24
CA THR A 237 -1.77 19.84 -17.35
C THR A 237 -0.37 20.35 -17.00
N LEU A 238 0.59 19.43 -16.81
CA LEU A 238 1.99 19.74 -16.52
C LEU A 238 2.84 20.09 -17.75
N LYS A 239 2.24 20.14 -18.95
CA LYS A 239 2.93 20.39 -20.23
C LYS A 239 4.11 19.42 -20.46
N ILE A 240 3.95 18.18 -20.03
CA ILE A 240 4.85 17.06 -20.34
C ILE A 240 4.33 16.43 -21.63
N LYS A 241 4.98 16.75 -22.75
CA LYS A 241 4.66 16.13 -24.03
C LYS A 241 5.29 14.74 -24.06
N ARG A 242 4.55 13.75 -24.58
CA ARG A 242 5.20 12.59 -25.19
C ARG A 242 5.98 13.13 -26.39
N GLU A 243 7.30 13.03 -26.36
CA GLU A 243 8.03 13.06 -27.61
C GLU A 243 7.53 11.82 -28.36
N ARG A 244 6.84 12.03 -29.49
CA ARG A 244 6.58 10.93 -30.42
C ARG A 244 7.97 10.37 -30.71
N SER A 245 8.19 9.08 -30.45
CA SER A 245 9.31 8.41 -31.10
C SER A 245 9.15 8.75 -32.58
N LEU A 246 10.12 9.46 -33.13
CA LEU A 246 10.39 9.29 -34.54
C LEU A 246 10.85 7.84 -34.58
N ASP A 247 9.95 6.96 -34.97
CA ASP A 247 10.32 5.60 -35.37
C ASP A 247 11.35 5.81 -36.47
N ILE A 248 12.62 5.66 -36.11
CA ILE A 248 13.71 5.53 -37.07
C ILE A 248 13.52 4.13 -37.62
N ASN A 249 12.75 4.06 -38.72
CA ASN A 249 12.76 2.93 -39.65
C ASN A 249 14.15 2.75 -40.24
#